data_AF-K1QAT9-F1
#
_entry.id   AF-K1QAT9-F1
#
_cell.length_a   1.000
_cell.length_b   1.000
_cell.length_c   1.000
_cell.angle_alpha   90.00
_cell.angle_beta   90.00
_cell.angle_gamma   90.00
#
_symmetry.space_group_name_H-M   'P 1'
#
loop_
_entity.id
_entity.type
_entity.pdbx_description
1 polymer ?
#
loop_
_entity_poly.entity_id
_entity_poly.type
_entity_poly.pdbx_seq_one_letter_code
_entity_poly.pdbx_strand_id
1 'polypeptide(L)'
;MGVMPELGQAVEEMDWSLPTDVQAEAIPMILGGGDVLMAAETGSGKTGAFCLPIIQIVYETLRDQQEGKGSKLSSHHSGSTHSAHWKMSPYDRGDAMAIDPEGLLCQARDAQGWHGTRTNKAVVGGGKYYYEATVTDEGLCRVGWSTDKATLELGIDKFGFGFGGTGKKSWGKQFDSYGEAYGINDTIGCYLDLDKMEIKWSKNGVDFGKAYDIQAHLKNERFYAAVTLKNAEMKFNFGNTPFKYPPQGGFKALSNAPSENVVQSRIVASGAVNAKPASNAPQAIIIEPSRELAEQTFNQIQKFKLHLSNPTIRELLIIGGVNIRDQVEVLETGVDVVVGTPGRLEDLISTGRLALHQCRFFVLDEADGLLSAGYGDMINRLHQQIPKVTNDGKRLQMIVCSATLHSFDVKKMAERLMYFPTWIDLKGQDAVPETVHHVVRLFKIRFL
;
A
#
# COMPACT_ATOMS: atom_id res chain seq x y z
N MET A 1 0.96 -4.69 28.95
CA MET A 1 1.45 -4.15 27.66
C MET A 1 0.87 -4.85 26.45
N GLY A 2 0.48 -6.14 26.52
CA GLY A 2 -0.06 -6.85 25.36
C GLY A 2 1.00 -7.29 24.35
N VAL A 3 2.28 -7.11 24.69
CA VAL A 3 3.43 -7.55 23.90
C VAL A 3 3.78 -9.02 24.20
N MET A 4 4.47 -9.68 23.27
CA MET A 4 4.92 -11.06 23.44
C MET A 4 5.93 -11.23 24.60
N PRO A 5 6.01 -12.42 25.23
CA PRO A 5 6.89 -12.66 26.38
C PRO A 5 8.35 -12.29 26.17
N GLU A 6 8.90 -12.55 24.98
CA GLU A 6 10.30 -12.28 24.63
C GLU A 6 10.58 -10.78 24.59
N LEU A 7 9.63 -9.97 24.11
CA LEU A 7 9.71 -8.51 24.19
C LEU A 7 9.50 -8.03 25.63
N GLY A 8 8.61 -8.68 26.38
CA GLY A 8 8.41 -8.41 27.81
C GLY A 8 9.71 -8.56 28.59
N GLN A 9 10.47 -9.63 28.34
CA GLN A 9 11.77 -9.87 28.97
C GLN A 9 12.78 -8.76 28.63
N ALA A 10 12.88 -8.36 27.36
CA ALA A 10 13.79 -7.27 26.96
C ALA A 10 13.46 -5.96 27.68
N VAL A 11 12.16 -5.67 27.85
CA VAL A 11 11.67 -4.45 28.50
C VAL A 11 11.88 -4.52 30.02
N GLU A 12 11.72 -5.68 30.66
CA GLU A 12 12.06 -5.90 32.07
C GLU A 12 13.55 -5.67 32.36
N GLU A 13 14.44 -6.16 31.48
CA GLU A 13 15.90 -5.93 31.57
C GLU A 13 16.30 -4.45 31.40
N MET A 14 15.39 -3.62 30.87
CA MET A 14 15.53 -2.17 30.76
C MET A 14 14.89 -1.42 31.94
N ASP A 15 14.50 -2.13 33.00
CA ASP A 15 13.82 -1.63 34.20
C ASP A 15 12.42 -1.02 33.93
N TRP A 16 11.78 -1.40 32.83
CA TRP A 16 10.43 -0.96 32.48
C TRP A 16 9.38 -1.93 33.04
N SER A 17 9.11 -1.81 34.33
CA SER A 17 8.17 -2.69 35.04
C SER A 17 6.70 -2.45 34.69
N LEU A 18 6.31 -1.21 34.37
CA LEU A 18 4.95 -0.83 33.99
C LEU A 18 4.99 0.02 32.71
N PRO A 19 4.02 -0.13 31.79
CA PRO A 19 3.91 0.78 30.66
C PRO A 19 3.67 2.20 31.14
N THR A 20 4.31 3.15 30.47
CA THR A 20 3.94 4.57 30.55
C THR A 20 2.56 4.79 29.94
N ASP A 21 1.90 5.91 30.26
CA ASP A 21 0.56 6.22 29.75
C ASP A 21 0.50 6.19 28.21
N VAL A 22 1.52 6.75 27.54
CA VAL A 22 1.58 6.74 26.07
C VAL A 22 1.73 5.33 25.50
N GLN A 23 2.46 4.45 26.19
CA GLN A 23 2.60 3.04 25.79
C GLN A 23 1.30 2.27 26.02
N ALA A 24 0.63 2.52 27.15
CA ALA A 24 -0.64 1.85 27.50
C ALA A 24 -1.75 2.17 26.48
N GLU A 25 -1.80 3.40 25.98
CA GLU A 25 -2.78 3.85 24.99
C GLU A 25 -2.37 3.45 23.56
N ALA A 26 -1.11 3.65 23.16
CA ALA A 26 -0.70 3.48 21.77
C ALA A 26 -0.46 2.02 21.36
N ILE A 27 0.14 1.19 22.23
CA ILE A 27 0.51 -0.19 21.87
C ILE A 27 -0.71 -1.00 21.41
N PRO A 28 -1.84 -1.03 22.14
CA PRO A 28 -3.03 -1.78 21.69
C PRO A 28 -3.59 -1.27 20.36
N MET A 29 -3.58 0.05 20.15
CA MET A 29 -4.08 0.66 18.91
C MET A 29 -3.20 0.32 17.70
N ILE A 30 -1.89 0.28 17.90
CA ILE A 30 -0.95 -0.13 16.85
C ILE A 30 -1.09 -1.62 16.55
N LEU A 31 -1.17 -2.48 17.57
CA LEU A 31 -1.42 -3.92 17.39
C LEU A 31 -2.77 -4.19 16.69
N GLY A 32 -3.76 -3.34 16.91
CA GLY A 32 -5.06 -3.38 16.24
C GLY A 32 -5.04 -2.99 14.75
N GLY A 33 -3.91 -2.46 14.25
CA GLY A 33 -3.74 -2.07 12.84
C GLY A 33 -4.26 -0.67 12.48
N GLY A 34 -4.63 0.14 13.47
CA GLY A 34 -5.10 1.51 13.27
C GLY A 34 -3.95 2.50 13.10
N ASP A 35 -4.16 3.58 12.35
CA ASP A 35 -3.19 4.69 12.34
C ASP A 35 -3.23 5.39 13.70
N VAL A 36 -2.05 5.79 14.20
CA VAL A 36 -1.92 6.42 15.52
C VAL A 36 -1.15 7.71 15.41
N LEU A 37 -1.73 8.77 15.96
CA LEU A 37 -1.12 10.08 16.07
C LEU A 37 -0.99 10.41 17.56
N MET A 38 0.24 10.50 18.08
CA MET A 38 0.50 10.60 19.52
C MET A 38 1.34 11.82 19.91
N ALA A 39 0.93 12.52 20.98
CA ALA A 39 1.70 13.53 21.71
C ALA A 39 1.87 13.11 23.16
N ALA A 40 3.11 13.19 23.62
CA ALA A 40 3.50 13.07 25.01
C ALA A 40 4.83 13.80 25.23
N GLU A 41 5.16 14.12 26.47
CA GLU A 41 6.42 14.80 26.83
C GLU A 41 7.66 14.02 26.35
N THR A 42 8.80 14.69 26.16
CA THR A 42 10.06 14.01 25.87
C THR A 42 10.44 13.09 27.04
N GLY A 43 10.90 11.88 26.75
CA GLY A 43 11.21 10.87 27.77
C GLY A 43 10.00 10.07 28.27
N SER A 44 8.78 10.37 27.82
CA SER A 44 7.56 9.61 28.18
C SER A 44 7.46 8.20 27.60
N GLY A 45 8.44 7.75 26.81
CA GLY A 45 8.45 6.39 26.26
C GLY A 45 7.80 6.20 24.89
N LYS A 46 7.56 7.29 24.12
CA LYS A 46 7.01 7.26 22.74
C LYS A 46 7.72 6.28 21.82
N THR A 47 9.06 6.26 21.84
CA THR A 47 9.86 5.31 21.04
C THR A 47 9.49 3.86 21.33
N GLY A 48 9.35 3.50 22.60
CA GLY A 48 8.88 2.16 22.98
C GLY A 48 7.43 1.91 22.55
N ALA A 49 6.58 2.93 22.60
CA ALA A 49 5.16 2.84 22.25
C ALA A 49 4.93 2.43 20.79
N PHE A 50 5.76 2.88 19.84
CA PHE A 50 5.67 2.43 18.45
C PHE A 50 6.62 1.27 18.11
N CYS A 51 7.85 1.22 18.66
CA CYS A 51 8.81 0.18 18.30
C CYS A 51 8.35 -1.22 18.74
N LEU A 52 7.88 -1.37 19.98
CA LEU A 52 7.48 -2.68 20.52
C LEU A 52 6.42 -3.41 19.66
N PRO A 53 5.27 -2.79 19.35
CA PRO A 53 4.25 -3.45 18.54
C PRO A 53 4.70 -3.67 17.08
N ILE A 54 5.50 -2.77 16.50
CA ILE A 54 6.04 -2.95 15.14
C ILE A 54 6.98 -4.14 15.10
N ILE A 55 7.95 -4.22 16.02
CA ILE A 55 8.91 -5.32 16.13
C ILE A 55 8.16 -6.65 16.28
N GLN A 56 7.16 -6.70 17.16
CA GLN A 56 6.33 -7.89 17.35
C GLN A 56 5.67 -8.34 16.04
N ILE A 57 4.97 -7.42 15.36
CA ILE A 57 4.23 -7.78 14.16
C ILE A 57 5.19 -8.21 13.03
N VAL A 58 6.32 -7.52 12.87
CA VAL A 58 7.36 -7.90 11.90
C VAL A 58 7.91 -9.29 12.22
N TYR A 59 8.22 -9.57 13.48
CA TYR A 59 8.68 -10.90 13.93
C TYR A 59 7.66 -11.99 13.65
N GLU A 60 6.41 -11.79 14.04
CA GLU A 60 5.31 -12.73 13.81
C GLU A 60 5.11 -12.98 12.32
N THR A 61 5.20 -11.93 11.49
CA THR A 61 5.09 -12.03 10.03
C THR A 61 6.23 -12.86 9.44
N LEU A 62 7.47 -12.64 9.88
CA LEU A 62 8.63 -13.43 9.43
C LEU A 62 8.52 -14.89 9.88
N ARG A 63 8.04 -15.13 11.11
CA ARG A 63 7.85 -16.48 11.64
C ARG A 63 6.78 -17.24 10.85
N ASP A 64 5.67 -16.58 10.56
CA ASP A 64 4.60 -17.15 9.73
C ASP A 64 5.09 -17.46 8.31
N GLN A 65 5.97 -16.64 7.74
CA GLN A 65 6.60 -16.93 6.45
C GLN A 65 7.50 -18.16 6.52
N GLN A 66 8.35 -18.29 7.55
CA GLN A 66 9.21 -19.46 7.74
C GLN A 66 8.43 -20.76 7.97
N GLU A 67 7.33 -20.69 8.72
CA GLU A 67 6.46 -21.84 9.01
C GLU A 67 5.49 -22.17 7.86
N GLY A 68 5.52 -21.41 6.76
CA GLY A 68 4.57 -21.54 5.65
C GLY A 68 3.12 -21.20 6.03
N LYS A 69 2.92 -20.51 7.17
CA LYS A 69 1.65 -20.02 7.70
C LYS A 69 1.25 -18.65 7.16
N GLY A 70 2.12 -17.95 6.43
CA GLY A 70 1.79 -16.69 5.74
C GLY A 70 0.62 -16.78 4.74
N SER A 71 0.14 -18.00 4.44
CA SER A 71 -1.08 -18.27 3.66
C SER A 71 -2.29 -18.73 4.51
N LYS A 72 -2.19 -18.83 5.84
CA LYS A 72 -3.21 -19.45 6.72
C LYS A 72 -3.97 -18.48 7.62
N LEU A 73 -3.52 -17.23 7.81
CA LEU A 73 -4.25 -16.25 8.63
C LEU A 73 -5.26 -15.42 7.82
N SER A 74 -6.21 -16.14 7.25
CA SER A 74 -7.63 -15.74 7.13
C SER A 74 -8.57 -16.92 7.38
N SER A 75 -8.11 -17.98 8.05
CA SER A 75 -8.97 -19.11 8.44
C SER A 75 -9.64 -18.85 9.80
N HIS A 76 -10.47 -17.82 9.87
CA HIS A 76 -11.65 -17.87 10.73
C HIS A 76 -12.83 -18.26 9.84
N HIS A 77 -13.20 -19.54 9.95
CA HIS A 77 -14.41 -20.14 9.39
C HIS A 77 -14.74 -19.79 7.93
N SER A 78 -14.07 -20.46 7.01
CA SER A 78 -14.67 -20.80 5.72
C SER A 78 -14.16 -22.17 5.27
N GLY A 79 -14.94 -23.21 5.53
CA GLY A 79 -14.71 -24.48 4.84
C GLY A 79 -14.94 -24.26 3.35
N SER A 80 -13.90 -24.34 2.52
CA SER A 80 -13.96 -24.37 1.05
C SER A 80 -15.10 -23.56 0.37
N THR A 81 -15.46 -22.37 0.89
CA THR A 81 -16.55 -21.59 0.32
C THR A 81 -15.99 -20.67 -0.76
N HIS A 82 -16.27 -21.02 -2.02
CA HIS A 82 -16.13 -20.15 -3.17
C HIS A 82 -16.62 -18.73 -2.82
N SER A 83 -15.80 -17.69 -3.06
CA SER A 83 -16.24 -16.31 -2.86
C SER A 83 -17.45 -16.02 -3.76
N ALA A 84 -18.55 -15.57 -3.17
CA ALA A 84 -19.75 -15.21 -3.91
C ALA A 84 -19.49 -14.00 -4.84
N HIS A 85 -18.53 -13.14 -4.53
CA HIS A 85 -18.31 -11.86 -5.19
C HIS A 85 -17.20 -11.89 -6.26
N TRP A 86 -17.34 -11.02 -7.25
CA TRP A 86 -16.29 -10.74 -8.24
C TRP A 86 -15.30 -9.76 -7.66
N LYS A 87 -14.02 -10.09 -7.71
CA LYS A 87 -12.94 -9.24 -7.22
C LYS A 87 -11.62 -9.54 -7.92
N MET A 88 -10.67 -8.63 -7.82
CA MET A 88 -9.28 -8.86 -8.23
C MET A 88 -8.63 -9.90 -7.33
N SER A 89 -7.83 -10.78 -7.92
CA SER A 89 -7.28 -11.95 -7.22
C SER A 89 -5.94 -11.60 -6.56
N PRO A 90 -5.84 -11.68 -5.21
CA PRO A 90 -4.56 -11.51 -4.53
C PRO A 90 -3.55 -12.63 -4.83
N TYR A 91 -4.01 -13.72 -5.45
CA TYR A 91 -3.21 -14.90 -5.79
C TYR A 91 -2.69 -14.89 -7.24
N ASP A 92 -3.21 -14.01 -8.08
CA ASP A 92 -2.90 -13.97 -9.51
C ASP A 92 -2.46 -12.57 -9.91
N ARG A 93 -1.32 -12.16 -9.37
CA ARG A 93 -0.80 -10.80 -9.44
C ARG A 93 0.73 -10.74 -9.50
N GLY A 94 1.27 -9.62 -9.99
CA GLY A 94 2.70 -9.32 -9.96
C GLY A 94 3.19 -8.91 -8.57
N ASP A 95 4.49 -9.00 -8.34
CA ASP A 95 5.09 -8.87 -7.00
C ASP A 95 4.86 -7.51 -6.33
N ALA A 96 4.79 -6.42 -7.10
CA ALA A 96 4.49 -5.08 -6.58
C ALA A 96 3.02 -4.66 -6.76
N MET A 97 2.15 -5.59 -7.16
CA MET A 97 0.71 -5.32 -7.26
C MET A 97 0.05 -5.50 -5.90
N ALA A 98 -0.43 -4.40 -5.33
CA ALA A 98 -1.26 -4.36 -4.14
C ALA A 98 -2.74 -4.39 -4.51
N ILE A 99 -3.55 -5.11 -3.72
CA ILE A 99 -4.99 -5.24 -3.92
C ILE A 99 -5.67 -5.04 -2.56
N ASP A 100 -6.69 -4.18 -2.49
CA ASP A 100 -7.45 -3.95 -1.26
C ASP A 100 -8.23 -5.19 -0.77
N PRO A 101 -8.64 -5.24 0.51
CA PRO A 101 -9.36 -6.40 1.06
C PRO A 101 -10.65 -6.76 0.28
N GLU A 102 -11.34 -5.74 -0.23
CA GLU A 102 -12.53 -5.86 -1.07
C GLU A 102 -12.21 -6.43 -2.46
N GLY A 103 -10.96 -6.29 -2.91
CA GLY A 103 -10.46 -6.64 -4.22
C GLY A 103 -11.03 -5.78 -5.34
N LEU A 104 -11.31 -4.51 -5.04
CA LEU A 104 -11.84 -3.50 -5.96
C LEU A 104 -10.84 -2.37 -6.19
N LEU A 105 -9.77 -2.22 -5.43
CA LEU A 105 -8.71 -1.26 -5.68
C LEU A 105 -7.41 -2.01 -5.95
N CYS A 106 -6.75 -1.70 -7.07
CA CYS A 106 -5.44 -2.24 -7.42
C CYS A 106 -4.44 -1.10 -7.55
N GLN A 107 -3.24 -1.34 -7.05
CA GLN A 107 -2.19 -0.34 -6.99
C GLN A 107 -0.85 -0.99 -7.29
N ALA A 108 0.00 -0.35 -8.09
CA ALA A 108 1.40 -0.73 -8.19
C ALA A 108 2.28 0.50 -8.02
N ARG A 109 3.25 0.43 -7.11
CA ARG A 109 4.17 1.54 -6.80
C ARG A 109 5.60 1.24 -7.21
N ASP A 110 5.74 0.73 -8.43
CA ASP A 110 7.02 0.53 -9.10
C ASP A 110 7.08 1.42 -10.34
N ALA A 111 8.05 2.34 -10.36
CA ALA A 111 8.26 3.28 -11.46
C ALA A 111 9.00 2.66 -12.66
N GLN A 112 9.59 1.47 -12.50
CA GLN A 112 10.35 0.79 -13.55
C GLN A 112 9.57 -0.38 -14.15
N GLY A 113 8.93 -1.20 -13.32
CA GLY A 113 8.21 -2.41 -13.72
C GLY A 113 6.72 -2.22 -14.00
N TRP A 114 6.18 -3.10 -14.85
CA TRP A 114 4.74 -3.30 -15.01
C TRP A 114 4.29 -4.47 -14.15
N HIS A 115 3.25 -4.27 -13.35
CA HIS A 115 2.68 -5.30 -12.48
C HIS A 115 1.22 -5.47 -12.84
N GLY A 116 0.74 -6.70 -13.00
CA GLY A 116 -0.66 -6.93 -13.37
C GLY A 116 -1.38 -7.87 -12.43
N THR A 117 -2.69 -7.95 -12.57
CA THR A 117 -3.55 -8.90 -11.87
C THR A 117 -4.79 -9.23 -12.69
N ARG A 118 -5.40 -10.37 -12.39
CA ARG A 118 -6.68 -10.81 -12.96
C ARG A 118 -7.75 -11.01 -11.88
N THR A 119 -9.00 -11.13 -12.28
CA THR A 119 -10.11 -11.43 -11.36
C THR A 119 -10.08 -12.87 -10.81
N ASN A 120 -10.73 -13.07 -9.66
CA ASN A 120 -10.91 -14.39 -9.04
C ASN A 120 -11.85 -15.33 -9.82
N LYS A 121 -12.56 -14.80 -10.82
CA LYS A 121 -13.50 -15.52 -11.69
C LYS A 121 -13.27 -15.09 -13.14
N ALA A 122 -13.72 -15.94 -14.06
CA ALA A 122 -13.76 -15.66 -15.49
C ALA A 122 -15.13 -15.98 -16.05
N VAL A 123 -15.43 -15.33 -17.18
CA VAL A 123 -16.55 -15.70 -18.04
C VAL A 123 -16.08 -16.68 -19.11
N VAL A 124 -16.95 -17.60 -19.49
CA VAL A 124 -16.74 -18.63 -20.53
C VAL A 124 -18.00 -18.82 -21.36
N GLY A 125 -17.86 -19.44 -22.52
CA GLY A 125 -18.98 -19.77 -23.39
C GLY A 125 -19.46 -18.54 -24.17
N GLY A 126 -20.75 -18.23 -24.08
CA GLY A 126 -21.37 -17.09 -24.77
C GLY A 126 -21.72 -15.93 -23.84
N GLY A 127 -22.32 -14.90 -24.40
CA GLY A 127 -22.86 -13.75 -23.70
C GLY A 127 -22.03 -12.47 -23.81
N LYS A 128 -22.60 -11.41 -23.23
CA LYS A 128 -22.08 -10.04 -23.31
C LYS A 128 -21.84 -9.49 -21.92
N TYR A 129 -20.60 -9.15 -21.63
CA TYR A 129 -20.12 -8.82 -20.29
C TYR A 129 -19.46 -7.46 -20.22
N TYR A 130 -19.61 -6.82 -19.07
CA TYR A 130 -19.18 -5.45 -18.84
C TYR A 130 -18.69 -5.25 -17.41
N TYR A 131 -17.67 -4.39 -17.26
CA TYR A 131 -17.25 -3.83 -15.99
C TYR A 131 -16.66 -2.42 -16.18
N GLU A 132 -16.55 -1.66 -15.09
CA GLU A 132 -15.90 -0.35 -15.07
C GLU A 132 -14.56 -0.41 -14.34
N ALA A 133 -13.59 0.37 -14.83
CA ALA A 133 -12.33 0.63 -14.16
C ALA A 133 -12.06 2.15 -14.17
N THR A 134 -11.91 2.75 -13.00
CA THR A 134 -11.64 4.18 -12.82
C THR A 134 -10.20 4.38 -12.41
N VAL A 135 -9.50 5.30 -13.08
CA VAL A 135 -8.13 5.66 -12.71
C VAL A 135 -8.16 6.60 -11.51
N THR A 136 -7.39 6.28 -10.46
CA THR A 136 -7.32 7.07 -9.23
C THR A 136 -5.95 7.71 -8.99
N ASP A 137 -5.02 7.55 -9.94
CA ASP A 137 -3.64 8.04 -9.85
C ASP A 137 -3.07 8.40 -11.24
N GLU A 138 -1.96 9.13 -11.31
CA GLU A 138 -1.38 9.67 -12.56
C GLU A 138 -0.51 8.68 -13.34
N GLY A 139 -0.24 7.50 -12.78
CA GLY A 139 0.61 6.49 -13.39
C GLY A 139 0.05 5.86 -14.67
N LEU A 140 0.88 5.04 -15.30
CA LEU A 140 0.52 4.34 -16.52
C LEU A 140 -0.27 3.07 -16.21
N CYS A 141 -1.37 2.87 -16.92
CA CYS A 141 -2.21 1.69 -16.78
C CYS A 141 -2.65 1.14 -18.14
N ARG A 142 -2.87 -0.18 -18.20
CA ARG A 142 -3.61 -0.86 -19.27
C ARG A 142 -4.66 -1.76 -18.64
N VAL A 143 -5.90 -1.66 -19.08
CA VAL A 143 -7.04 -2.42 -18.58
C VAL A 143 -7.71 -3.20 -19.71
N GLY A 144 -8.29 -4.36 -19.41
CA GLY A 144 -8.94 -5.16 -20.44
C GLY A 144 -9.23 -6.59 -20.02
N TRP A 145 -8.93 -7.52 -20.92
CA TRP A 145 -9.33 -8.92 -20.80
C TRP A 145 -8.15 -9.83 -21.12
N SER A 146 -8.03 -10.93 -20.39
CA SER A 146 -7.01 -11.93 -20.67
C SER A 146 -7.46 -13.33 -20.33
N THR A 147 -6.81 -14.32 -20.93
CA THR A 147 -6.97 -15.73 -20.53
C THR A 147 -5.99 -16.12 -19.41
N ASP A 148 -6.16 -17.31 -18.83
CA ASP A 148 -5.22 -17.87 -17.84
C ASP A 148 -3.84 -18.17 -18.44
N LYS A 149 -3.72 -18.24 -19.78
CA LYS A 149 -2.46 -18.43 -20.52
C LYS A 149 -1.67 -17.13 -20.74
N ALA A 150 -2.28 -15.98 -20.49
CA ALA A 150 -1.61 -14.69 -20.64
C ALA A 150 -0.63 -14.43 -19.51
N THR A 151 0.43 -13.71 -19.84
CA THR A 151 1.26 -12.96 -18.87
C THR A 151 0.40 -11.89 -18.18
N LEU A 152 0.83 -11.48 -16.98
CA LEU A 152 0.15 -10.43 -16.23
C LEU A 152 0.44 -9.03 -16.79
N GLU A 153 1.49 -8.86 -17.58
CA GLU A 153 1.71 -7.62 -18.32
C GLU A 153 0.77 -7.57 -19.54
N LEU A 154 -0.45 -7.07 -19.33
CA LEU A 154 -1.52 -7.10 -20.32
C LEU A 154 -1.11 -6.49 -21.68
N GLY A 155 -1.35 -7.24 -22.76
CA GLY A 155 -1.16 -6.79 -24.14
C GLY A 155 0.18 -7.15 -24.79
N ILE A 156 1.10 -7.79 -24.07
CA ILE A 156 2.42 -8.17 -24.63
C ILE A 156 2.45 -9.56 -25.27
N ASP A 157 1.39 -10.35 -25.13
CA ASP A 157 1.25 -11.68 -25.70
C ASP A 157 -0.07 -11.81 -26.48
N LYS A 158 -0.29 -12.99 -27.07
CA LYS A 158 -1.47 -13.27 -27.90
C LYS A 158 -2.76 -13.58 -27.11
N PHE A 159 -2.66 -13.65 -25.78
CA PHE A 159 -3.72 -14.13 -24.88
C PHE A 159 -4.31 -13.02 -24.00
N GLY A 160 -3.71 -11.82 -23.99
CA GLY A 160 -4.17 -10.63 -23.28
C GLY A 160 -4.41 -9.44 -24.20
N PHE A 161 -5.55 -8.77 -24.01
CA PHE A 161 -6.01 -7.61 -24.77
C PHE A 161 -6.14 -6.41 -23.82
N GLY A 162 -5.32 -5.38 -24.03
CA GLY A 162 -5.32 -4.19 -23.20
C GLY A 162 -5.72 -2.93 -23.96
N PHE A 163 -6.29 -1.97 -23.24
CA PHE A 163 -6.42 -0.57 -23.63
C PHE A 163 -5.70 0.27 -22.58
N GLY A 164 -4.81 1.17 -23.01
CA GLY A 164 -3.91 1.92 -22.12
C GLY A 164 -4.16 3.42 -22.11
N GLY A 165 -3.78 4.06 -20.99
CA GLY A 165 -4.00 5.49 -20.70
C GLY A 165 -3.46 6.45 -21.77
N THR A 166 -2.53 6.01 -22.60
CA THR A 166 -1.99 6.81 -23.72
C THR A 166 -2.85 6.77 -24.99
N GLY A 167 -4.09 6.26 -24.94
CA GLY A 167 -4.96 6.16 -26.11
C GLY A 167 -4.52 5.08 -27.10
N LYS A 168 -4.00 3.97 -26.58
CA LYS A 168 -3.51 2.85 -27.39
C LYS A 168 -4.12 1.54 -26.94
N LYS A 169 -4.55 0.74 -27.90
CA LYS A 169 -4.86 -0.68 -27.68
C LYS A 169 -3.57 -1.50 -27.84
N SER A 170 -3.42 -2.53 -27.02
CA SER A 170 -2.27 -3.42 -27.00
C SER A 170 -2.65 -4.90 -27.08
N TRP A 171 -1.97 -5.64 -27.97
CA TRP A 171 -2.09 -7.10 -28.14
C TRP A 171 -0.84 -7.63 -28.85
N GLY A 172 -0.29 -8.77 -28.41
CA GLY A 172 0.88 -9.39 -29.06
C GLY A 172 2.12 -8.50 -29.11
N LYS A 173 2.31 -7.60 -28.12
CA LYS A 173 3.39 -6.60 -28.07
C LYS A 173 3.28 -5.51 -29.15
N GLN A 174 2.15 -5.42 -29.83
CA GLN A 174 1.81 -4.33 -30.74
C GLN A 174 0.96 -3.28 -30.02
N PHE A 175 1.17 -2.00 -30.36
CA PHE A 175 0.57 -0.85 -29.67
C PHE A 175 0.01 0.13 -30.70
N ASP A 176 -1.28 0.03 -30.97
CA ASP A 176 -1.95 0.81 -32.02
C ASP A 176 -2.82 1.90 -31.41
N SER A 177 -2.93 3.05 -32.08
CA SER A 177 -3.85 4.11 -31.70
C SER A 177 -5.29 3.61 -31.71
N TYR A 178 -6.01 3.86 -30.62
CA TYR A 178 -7.41 3.47 -30.47
C TYR A 178 -8.06 4.31 -29.35
N GLY A 179 -9.27 4.81 -29.59
CA GLY A 179 -9.96 5.68 -28.64
C GLY A 179 -9.17 6.95 -28.36
N GLU A 180 -9.17 7.37 -27.10
CA GLU A 180 -8.49 8.58 -26.62
C GLU A 180 -7.65 8.29 -25.38
N ALA A 181 -6.69 9.17 -25.09
CA ALA A 181 -5.94 9.11 -23.83
C ALA A 181 -6.87 9.30 -22.63
N TYR A 182 -6.56 8.66 -21.51
CA TYR A 182 -7.31 8.74 -20.26
C TYR A 182 -6.37 8.73 -19.05
N GLY A 183 -6.82 9.36 -17.96
CA GLY A 183 -6.04 9.53 -16.74
C GLY A 183 -6.93 9.65 -15.51
N ILE A 184 -6.42 10.30 -14.46
CA ILE A 184 -7.10 10.43 -13.17
C ILE A 184 -8.57 10.87 -13.33
N ASN A 185 -9.47 10.20 -12.61
CA ASN A 185 -10.93 10.38 -12.61
C ASN A 185 -11.68 9.90 -13.87
N ASP A 186 -10.99 9.51 -14.94
CA ASP A 186 -11.64 8.87 -16.08
C ASP A 186 -12.08 7.45 -15.72
N THR A 187 -13.30 7.09 -16.16
CA THR A 187 -13.87 5.76 -15.99
C THR A 187 -13.94 5.05 -17.34
N ILE A 188 -13.30 3.89 -17.41
CA ILE A 188 -13.20 3.06 -18.60
C ILE A 188 -14.22 1.92 -18.50
N GLY A 189 -15.16 1.90 -19.43
CA GLY A 189 -16.08 0.79 -19.61
C GLY A 189 -15.44 -0.29 -20.47
N CYS A 190 -15.33 -1.51 -19.95
CA CYS A 190 -14.70 -2.64 -20.63
C CYS A 190 -15.77 -3.62 -21.10
N TYR A 191 -15.90 -3.82 -22.42
CA TYR A 191 -16.93 -4.66 -23.02
C TYR A 191 -16.32 -5.92 -23.64
N LEU A 192 -16.97 -7.05 -23.41
CA LEU A 192 -16.63 -8.35 -24.01
C LEU A 192 -17.90 -9.00 -24.56
N ASP A 193 -17.96 -9.17 -25.87
CA ASP A 193 -19.05 -9.89 -26.56
C ASP A 193 -18.51 -11.25 -27.01
N LEU A 194 -18.76 -12.30 -26.24
CA LEU A 194 -18.33 -13.66 -26.58
C LEU A 194 -19.20 -14.32 -27.65
N ASP A 195 -20.41 -13.79 -27.88
CA ASP A 195 -21.28 -14.28 -28.97
C ASP A 195 -20.70 -13.87 -30.33
N LYS A 196 -20.20 -12.63 -30.42
CA LYS A 196 -19.55 -12.09 -31.62
C LYS A 196 -18.03 -12.23 -31.63
N MET A 197 -17.44 -12.62 -30.51
CA MET A 197 -15.98 -12.65 -30.32
C MET A 197 -15.36 -11.26 -30.52
N GLU A 198 -15.93 -10.22 -29.88
CA GLU A 198 -15.50 -8.83 -30.02
C GLU A 198 -15.15 -8.19 -28.66
N ILE A 199 -14.12 -7.33 -28.65
CA ILE A 199 -13.75 -6.50 -27.50
C ILE A 199 -13.83 -5.03 -27.90
N LYS A 200 -14.36 -4.19 -27.01
CA LYS A 200 -14.35 -2.73 -27.14
C LYS A 200 -14.28 -2.04 -25.78
N TRP A 201 -13.98 -0.74 -25.81
CA TRP A 201 -13.96 0.11 -24.63
C TRP A 201 -14.80 1.37 -24.82
N SER A 202 -15.22 1.95 -23.70
CA SER A 202 -15.74 3.31 -23.63
C SER A 202 -14.95 4.13 -22.61
N LYS A 203 -14.92 5.45 -22.78
CA LYS A 203 -14.39 6.39 -21.80
C LYS A 203 -15.51 7.32 -21.37
N ASN A 204 -15.79 7.37 -20.08
CA ASN A 204 -16.84 8.22 -19.51
C ASN A 204 -18.19 8.09 -20.24
N GLY A 205 -18.54 6.86 -20.64
CA GLY A 205 -19.75 6.54 -21.39
C GLY A 205 -19.67 6.74 -22.91
N VAL A 206 -18.60 7.33 -23.44
CA VAL A 206 -18.38 7.51 -24.89
C VAL A 206 -17.77 6.24 -25.48
N ASP A 207 -18.52 5.56 -26.35
CA ASP A 207 -18.10 4.31 -27.02
C ASP A 207 -17.04 4.59 -28.11
N PHE A 208 -15.91 3.88 -28.05
CA PHE A 208 -14.84 3.98 -29.05
C PHE A 208 -15.01 3.00 -30.22
N GLY A 209 -16.07 2.18 -30.21
CA GLY A 209 -16.28 1.16 -31.22
C GLY A 209 -15.33 -0.02 -31.07
N LYS A 210 -15.41 -0.97 -32.00
CA LYS A 210 -14.68 -2.24 -31.91
C LYS A 210 -13.16 -2.03 -31.89
N ALA A 211 -12.49 -2.68 -30.94
CA ALA A 211 -11.04 -2.70 -30.84
C ALA A 211 -10.41 -3.97 -31.42
N TYR A 212 -11.01 -5.13 -31.11
CA TYR A 212 -10.47 -6.44 -31.50
C TYR A 212 -11.58 -7.41 -31.93
N ASP A 213 -11.22 -8.24 -32.91
CA ASP A 213 -11.85 -9.52 -33.17
C ASP A 213 -11.04 -10.62 -32.45
N ILE A 214 -11.67 -11.30 -31.50
CA ILE A 214 -11.06 -12.40 -30.76
C ILE A 214 -10.95 -13.60 -31.70
N GLN A 215 -9.75 -14.16 -31.74
CA GLN A 215 -9.44 -15.29 -32.62
C GLN A 215 -10.29 -16.52 -32.29
N ALA A 216 -10.81 -17.20 -33.31
CA ALA A 216 -11.76 -18.31 -33.15
C ALA A 216 -11.27 -19.44 -32.23
N HIS A 217 -9.96 -19.68 -32.16
CA HIS A 217 -9.39 -20.70 -31.29
C HIS A 217 -9.45 -20.35 -29.80
N LEU A 218 -9.71 -19.08 -29.45
CA LEU A 218 -9.89 -18.62 -28.07
C LEU A 218 -11.36 -18.68 -27.62
N LYS A 219 -12.29 -19.11 -28.48
CA LYS A 219 -13.74 -19.09 -28.20
C LYS A 219 -14.16 -19.84 -26.93
N ASN A 220 -13.44 -20.91 -26.59
CA ASN A 220 -13.74 -21.73 -25.42
C ASN A 220 -12.80 -21.45 -24.24
N GLU A 221 -11.98 -20.41 -24.33
CA GLU A 221 -11.08 -20.01 -23.24
C GLU A 221 -11.84 -19.22 -22.16
N ARG A 222 -11.20 -19.11 -21.00
CA ARG A 222 -11.67 -18.30 -19.86
C ARG A 222 -11.23 -16.86 -20.05
N PHE A 223 -12.15 -15.91 -20.00
CA PHE A 223 -11.80 -14.49 -20.01
C PHE A 223 -11.96 -13.87 -18.62
N TYR A 224 -10.83 -13.39 -18.10
CA TYR A 224 -10.73 -12.65 -16.85
C TYR A 224 -10.70 -11.16 -17.16
N ALA A 225 -11.32 -10.35 -16.29
CA ALA A 225 -11.00 -8.93 -16.26
C ALA A 225 -9.57 -8.78 -15.73
N ALA A 226 -8.79 -7.92 -16.36
CA ALA A 226 -7.35 -7.82 -16.13
C ALA A 226 -6.88 -6.37 -16.17
N VAL A 227 -5.83 -6.08 -15.40
CA VAL A 227 -5.16 -4.79 -15.40
C VAL A 227 -3.65 -5.00 -15.28
N THR A 228 -2.88 -4.09 -15.87
CA THR A 228 -1.46 -3.89 -15.52
C THR A 228 -1.19 -2.41 -15.26
N LEU A 229 -0.40 -2.16 -14.23
CA LEU A 229 -0.14 -0.85 -13.64
C LEU A 229 1.38 -0.63 -13.54
N LYS A 230 1.80 0.60 -13.78
CA LYS A 230 3.16 1.08 -13.59
C LYS A 230 3.10 2.43 -12.88
N ASN A 231 3.50 2.43 -11.61
CA ASN A 231 3.34 3.54 -10.67
C ASN A 231 1.91 4.13 -10.66
N ALA A 232 0.88 3.29 -10.69
CA ALA A 232 -0.51 3.67 -10.93
C ALA A 232 -1.47 2.98 -9.97
N GLU A 233 -2.70 3.48 -9.92
CA GLU A 233 -3.81 2.93 -9.13
C GLU A 233 -5.11 2.98 -9.95
N MET A 234 -5.91 1.91 -9.86
CA MET A 234 -7.22 1.83 -10.48
C MET A 234 -8.23 1.16 -9.56
N LYS A 235 -9.46 1.70 -9.56
CA LYS A 235 -10.62 1.16 -8.86
C LYS A 235 -11.58 0.46 -9.83
N PHE A 236 -12.07 -0.70 -9.46
CA PHE A 236 -12.93 -1.56 -10.27
C PHE A 236 -14.35 -1.59 -9.72
N ASN A 237 -15.30 -1.68 -10.64
CA ASN A 237 -16.67 -2.05 -10.34
C ASN A 237 -17.08 -3.16 -11.31
N PHE A 238 -17.39 -4.34 -10.77
CA PHE A 238 -17.83 -5.51 -11.54
C PHE A 238 -19.36 -5.63 -11.62
N GLY A 239 -20.11 -4.70 -11.01
CA GLY A 239 -21.57 -4.64 -10.97
C GLY A 239 -22.21 -4.82 -9.61
N ASN A 240 -21.41 -4.94 -8.55
CA ASN A 240 -21.92 -5.03 -7.18
C ASN A 240 -22.44 -3.67 -6.66
N THR A 241 -22.06 -2.58 -7.31
CA THR A 241 -22.60 -1.23 -7.09
C THR A 241 -23.04 -0.63 -8.43
N PRO A 242 -23.92 0.38 -8.45
CA PRO A 242 -24.33 1.04 -9.68
C PRO A 242 -23.12 1.54 -10.50
N PHE A 243 -23.12 1.28 -11.80
CA PHE A 243 -22.12 1.83 -12.73
C PHE A 243 -22.30 3.33 -12.90
N LYS A 244 -21.18 4.04 -13.07
CA LYS A 244 -21.19 5.48 -13.40
C LYS A 244 -21.72 5.71 -14.81
N TYR A 245 -21.40 4.80 -15.74
CA TYR A 245 -21.79 4.80 -17.14
C TYR A 245 -22.34 3.44 -17.55
N PRO A 246 -23.63 3.15 -17.27
CA PRO A 246 -24.24 1.85 -17.53
C PRO A 246 -24.09 1.38 -18.98
N PRO A 247 -23.85 0.09 -19.22
CA PRO A 247 -23.62 -0.41 -20.56
C PRO A 247 -24.91 -0.47 -21.39
N GLN A 248 -24.80 -0.16 -22.68
CA GLN A 248 -25.88 -0.30 -23.67
C GLN A 248 -25.72 -1.61 -24.47
N GLY A 249 -26.74 -2.01 -25.23
CA GLY A 249 -26.62 -3.13 -26.19
C GLY A 249 -26.70 -4.53 -25.59
N GLY A 250 -27.36 -4.69 -24.44
CA GLY A 250 -27.61 -5.99 -23.80
C GLY A 250 -26.43 -6.59 -23.03
N PHE A 251 -25.37 -5.81 -22.81
CA PHE A 251 -24.24 -6.22 -21.98
C PHE A 251 -24.65 -6.24 -20.50
N LYS A 252 -24.25 -7.31 -19.81
CA LYS A 252 -24.53 -7.52 -18.39
C LYS A 252 -23.28 -7.22 -17.58
N ALA A 253 -23.47 -6.77 -16.34
CA ALA A 253 -22.38 -6.71 -15.38
C ALA A 253 -21.74 -8.09 -15.18
N LEU A 254 -20.43 -8.16 -14.96
CA LEU A 254 -19.75 -9.42 -14.62
C LEU A 254 -20.37 -10.09 -13.39
N SER A 255 -20.74 -9.31 -12.37
CA SER A 255 -21.44 -9.80 -11.17
C SER A 255 -22.77 -10.49 -11.44
N ASN A 256 -23.40 -10.19 -12.59
CA ASN A 256 -24.70 -10.69 -13.00
C ASN A 256 -24.59 -11.68 -14.18
N ALA A 257 -23.37 -12.18 -14.46
CA ALA A 257 -23.16 -13.22 -15.44
C ALA A 257 -23.89 -14.52 -15.01
N PRO A 258 -24.54 -15.25 -15.94
CA PRO A 258 -25.20 -16.52 -15.63
C PRO A 258 -24.21 -17.52 -15.04
N SER A 259 -24.62 -18.28 -14.02
CA SER A 259 -23.72 -19.17 -13.28
C SER A 259 -23.09 -20.25 -14.16
N GLU A 260 -23.76 -20.69 -15.21
CA GLU A 260 -23.26 -21.62 -16.22
C GLU A 260 -22.10 -21.05 -17.07
N ASN A 261 -22.02 -19.72 -17.18
CA ASN A 261 -20.97 -19.02 -17.92
C ASN A 261 -19.89 -18.46 -17.00
N VAL A 262 -19.93 -18.74 -15.70
CA VAL A 262 -18.93 -18.27 -14.73
C VAL A 262 -18.13 -19.44 -14.21
N VAL A 263 -16.81 -19.32 -14.30
CA VAL A 263 -15.86 -20.28 -13.74
C VAL A 263 -14.94 -19.59 -12.76
N GLN A 264 -14.56 -20.31 -11.72
CA GLN A 264 -13.56 -19.83 -10.77
C GLN A 264 -12.19 -19.78 -11.43
N SER A 265 -11.32 -18.88 -10.97
CA SER A 265 -9.93 -18.89 -11.36
C SER A 265 -9.30 -20.25 -11.05
N ARG A 266 -8.47 -20.75 -11.96
CA ARG A 266 -7.62 -21.91 -11.70
C ARG A 266 -6.41 -21.55 -10.85
N ILE A 267 -6.06 -20.26 -10.84
CA ILE A 267 -4.98 -19.69 -10.03
C ILE A 267 -5.61 -19.35 -8.69
N VAL A 268 -5.76 -20.40 -7.88
CA VAL A 268 -6.21 -20.33 -6.50
C VAL A 268 -4.98 -20.39 -5.58
N ALA A 269 -5.18 -20.13 -4.29
CA ALA A 269 -4.19 -20.35 -3.26
C ALA A 269 -3.78 -21.84 -3.19
N SER A 270 -2.95 -22.29 -4.10
CA SER A 270 -2.29 -23.59 -4.09
C SER A 270 -0.82 -23.34 -4.40
N GLY A 271 -0.03 -23.24 -3.33
CA GLY A 271 1.38 -22.90 -3.37
C GLY A 271 1.60 -21.45 -2.99
N ALA A 272 2.39 -21.24 -1.93
CA ALA A 272 2.97 -19.95 -1.64
C ALA A 272 3.49 -19.33 -2.95
N VAL A 273 3.14 -18.08 -3.23
CA VAL A 273 3.88 -17.28 -4.19
C VAL A 273 5.29 -17.20 -3.60
N ASN A 274 6.17 -18.10 -4.03
CA ASN A 274 7.59 -18.14 -3.70
C ASN A 274 8.32 -17.00 -4.42
N ALA A 275 7.75 -15.79 -4.42
CA ALA A 275 8.55 -14.60 -4.57
C ALA A 275 9.36 -14.51 -3.27
N LYS A 276 10.65 -14.83 -3.33
CA LYS A 276 11.55 -14.48 -2.22
C LYS A 276 11.31 -12.99 -1.92
N PRO A 277 11.03 -12.61 -0.66
CA PRO A 277 10.92 -11.21 -0.31
C PRO A 277 12.12 -10.46 -0.88
N ALA A 278 11.88 -9.37 -1.62
CA ALA A 278 12.98 -8.56 -2.13
C ALA A 278 13.83 -8.14 -0.93
N SER A 279 15.12 -8.44 -0.95
CA SER A 279 15.99 -8.24 0.22
C SER A 279 15.97 -6.76 0.66
N ASN A 280 15.84 -5.85 -0.28
CA ASN A 280 15.87 -4.41 -0.06
C ASN A 280 14.50 -3.75 0.19
N ALA A 281 13.47 -4.50 0.61
CA ALA A 281 12.13 -3.98 0.87
C ALA A 281 11.70 -4.19 2.32
N PRO A 282 11.97 -3.25 3.25
CA PRO A 282 11.62 -3.42 4.66
C PRO A 282 10.11 -3.37 4.89
N GLN A 283 9.67 -4.02 5.95
CA GLN A 283 8.28 -3.96 6.44
C GLN A 283 8.01 -2.68 7.24
N ALA A 284 9.03 -2.06 7.83
CA ALA A 284 8.90 -0.82 8.58
C ALA A 284 9.96 0.22 8.18
N ILE A 285 9.54 1.47 8.01
CA ILE A 285 10.41 2.62 7.78
C ILE A 285 10.08 3.67 8.84
N ILE A 286 11.08 4.01 9.64
CA ILE A 286 11.01 5.01 10.71
C ILE A 286 11.87 6.21 10.31
N ILE A 287 11.25 7.38 10.21
CA ILE A 287 11.93 8.63 9.84
C ILE A 287 12.12 9.49 11.07
N GLU A 288 13.36 9.92 11.25
CA GLU A 288 13.82 10.75 12.38
C GLU A 288 14.46 12.03 11.82
N PRO A 289 14.27 13.21 12.46
CA PRO A 289 14.74 14.48 11.90
C PRO A 289 16.26 14.68 12.01
N SER A 290 16.94 13.99 12.93
CA SER A 290 18.38 14.11 13.14
C SER A 290 19.08 12.75 13.20
N ARG A 291 20.40 12.75 13.04
CA ARG A 291 21.22 11.52 13.10
C ARG A 291 21.23 10.92 14.49
N GLU A 292 21.33 11.78 15.50
CA GLU A 292 21.39 11.40 16.90
C GLU A 292 20.09 10.72 17.35
N LEU A 293 18.94 11.26 16.91
CA LEU A 293 17.63 10.65 17.17
C LEU A 293 17.47 9.32 16.43
N ALA A 294 17.89 9.25 15.16
CA ALA A 294 17.91 8.00 14.41
C ALA A 294 18.77 6.91 15.08
N GLU A 295 19.96 7.27 15.56
CA GLU A 295 20.84 6.36 16.31
C GLU A 295 20.20 5.92 17.64
N GLN A 296 19.54 6.82 18.36
CA GLN A 296 18.82 6.47 19.59
C GLN A 296 17.70 5.47 19.32
N THR A 297 16.82 5.74 18.36
CA THR A 297 15.71 4.84 17.99
C THR A 297 16.24 3.49 17.50
N PHE A 298 17.28 3.49 16.67
CA PHE A 298 17.93 2.26 16.21
C PHE A 298 18.49 1.41 17.38
N ASN A 299 19.19 2.05 18.32
CA ASN A 299 19.71 1.35 19.50
C ASN A 299 18.59 0.81 20.40
N GLN A 300 17.44 1.48 20.48
CA GLN A 300 16.28 0.97 21.22
C GLN A 300 15.71 -0.28 20.55
N ILE A 301 15.58 -0.29 19.22
CA ILE A 301 15.15 -1.48 18.47
C ILE A 301 16.06 -2.68 18.77
N GLN A 302 17.39 -2.47 18.78
CA GLN A 302 18.36 -3.53 19.09
C GLN A 302 18.17 -4.13 20.49
N LYS A 303 17.84 -3.30 21.49
CA LYS A 303 17.53 -3.77 22.85
C LYS A 303 16.23 -4.56 22.86
N PHE A 304 15.17 -4.05 22.25
CA PHE A 304 13.87 -4.72 22.24
C PHE A 304 13.92 -6.10 21.57
N LYS A 305 14.68 -6.26 20.47
CA LYS A 305 14.77 -7.54 19.75
C LYS A 305 15.72 -8.56 20.38
N LEU A 306 16.37 -8.27 21.52
CA LEU A 306 17.46 -9.08 22.08
C LEU A 306 17.10 -10.56 22.24
N HIS A 307 15.87 -10.85 22.65
CA HIS A 307 15.38 -12.21 22.90
C HIS A 307 14.65 -12.83 21.68
N LEU A 308 14.64 -12.15 20.54
CA LEU A 308 14.03 -12.62 19.28
C LEU A 308 15.07 -13.29 18.38
N SER A 309 15.24 -14.60 18.53
CA SER A 309 16.32 -15.35 17.87
C SER A 309 15.91 -16.11 16.61
N ASN A 310 14.65 -16.52 16.47
CA ASN A 310 14.20 -17.30 15.31
C ASN A 310 12.74 -17.00 14.91
N PRO A 311 12.50 -16.18 13.86
CA PRO A 311 13.48 -15.57 12.96
C PRO A 311 14.23 -14.38 13.57
N THR A 312 15.43 -14.10 13.06
CA THR A 312 16.13 -12.85 13.42
C THR A 312 15.58 -11.69 12.59
N ILE A 313 15.13 -10.62 13.25
CA ILE A 313 14.79 -9.35 12.58
C ILE A 313 16.09 -8.65 12.17
N ARG A 314 16.14 -8.15 10.94
CA ARG A 314 17.27 -7.38 10.41
C ARG A 314 16.90 -5.91 10.30
N GLU A 315 17.68 -5.08 10.96
CA GLU A 315 17.53 -3.63 10.99
C GLU A 315 18.69 -2.93 10.31
N LEU A 316 18.43 -1.77 9.72
CA LEU A 316 19.47 -0.91 9.15
C LEU A 316 19.24 0.55 9.53
N LEU A 317 20.32 1.20 9.97
CA LEU A 317 20.39 2.64 10.18
C LEU A 317 20.85 3.34 8.90
N ILE A 318 19.99 4.19 8.35
CA ILE A 318 20.20 4.91 7.09
C ILE A 318 20.37 6.40 7.38
N ILE A 319 21.63 6.83 7.53
CA ILE A 319 21.98 8.21 7.84
C ILE A 319 23.10 8.75 6.94
N GLY A 320 23.16 10.08 6.79
CA GLY A 320 24.27 10.78 6.16
C GLY A 320 25.57 10.65 6.97
N GLY A 321 26.71 10.95 6.35
CA GLY A 321 28.04 10.87 6.99
C GLY A 321 28.59 9.46 7.21
N VAL A 322 27.82 8.42 6.87
CA VAL A 322 28.28 7.03 6.76
C VAL A 322 28.42 6.68 5.27
N ASN A 323 29.39 5.82 4.95
CA ASN A 323 29.62 5.35 3.58
C ASN A 323 28.35 4.68 3.04
N ILE A 324 27.90 5.13 1.87
CA ILE A 324 26.69 4.62 1.24
C ILE A 324 26.84 3.15 0.79
N ARG A 325 28.06 2.72 0.43
CA ARG A 325 28.31 1.35 -0.04
C ARG A 325 28.02 0.33 1.06
N ASP A 326 28.42 0.63 2.29
CA ASP A 326 28.20 -0.23 3.45
C ASP A 326 26.69 -0.40 3.73
N GLN A 327 25.91 0.68 3.59
CA GLN A 327 24.44 0.61 3.73
C GLN A 327 23.78 -0.19 2.60
N VAL A 328 24.26 -0.02 1.36
CA VAL A 328 23.75 -0.76 0.20
C VAL A 328 24.07 -2.25 0.31
N GLU A 329 25.26 -2.61 0.78
CA GLU A 329 25.65 -4.02 0.99
C GLU A 329 24.72 -4.70 2.01
N VAL A 330 24.37 -4.02 3.11
CA VAL A 330 23.40 -4.55 4.07
C VAL A 330 22.01 -4.69 3.44
N LEU A 331 21.54 -3.70 2.68
CA LEU A 331 20.27 -3.78 1.94
C LEU A 331 20.22 -4.98 0.99
N GLU A 332 21.33 -5.31 0.33
CA GLU A 332 21.41 -6.45 -0.59
C GLU A 332 21.30 -7.80 0.14
N THR A 333 21.81 -7.90 1.38
CA THR A 333 21.64 -9.10 2.23
C THR A 333 20.21 -9.24 2.76
N GLY A 334 19.58 -8.10 3.04
CA GLY A 334 18.17 -7.92 3.27
C GLY A 334 17.83 -7.33 4.64
N VAL A 335 16.76 -6.54 4.67
CA VAL A 335 16.40 -5.71 5.82
C VAL A 335 14.89 -5.75 6.04
N ASP A 336 14.47 -5.85 7.29
CA ASP A 336 13.07 -5.93 7.71
C ASP A 336 12.59 -4.61 8.33
N VAL A 337 13.48 -3.86 8.99
CA VAL A 337 13.19 -2.55 9.62
C VAL A 337 14.28 -1.54 9.25
N VAL A 338 13.87 -0.36 8.80
CA VAL A 338 14.78 0.76 8.52
C VAL A 338 14.48 1.91 9.47
N VAL A 339 15.54 2.46 10.07
CA VAL A 339 15.50 3.76 10.76
C VAL A 339 16.41 4.70 9.99
N GLY A 340 15.97 5.92 9.69
CA GLY A 340 16.84 6.82 8.94
C GLY A 340 16.44 8.27 8.93
N THR A 341 17.33 9.10 8.39
CA THR A 341 17.08 10.52 8.18
C THR A 341 16.62 10.81 6.75
N PRO A 342 15.77 11.83 6.53
CA PRO A 342 15.13 12.07 5.24
C PRO A 342 16.09 12.08 4.04
N GLY A 343 17.18 12.86 4.10
CA GLY A 343 18.06 13.04 2.95
C GLY A 343 18.72 11.74 2.45
N ARG A 344 19.16 10.86 3.35
CA ARG A 344 19.78 9.58 2.93
C ARG A 344 18.73 8.55 2.53
N LEU A 345 17.56 8.54 3.17
CA LEU A 345 16.43 7.71 2.76
C LEU A 345 15.98 8.04 1.34
N GLU A 346 15.79 9.33 1.03
CA GLU A 346 15.34 9.78 -0.29
C GLU A 346 16.33 9.41 -1.40
N ASP A 347 17.64 9.51 -1.15
CA ASP A 347 18.70 9.09 -2.08
C ASP A 347 18.59 7.58 -2.41
N LEU A 348 18.52 6.72 -1.38
CA LEU A 348 18.43 5.27 -1.60
C LEU A 348 17.10 4.84 -2.24
N ILE A 349 16.00 5.53 -1.96
CA ILE A 349 14.69 5.22 -2.56
C ILE A 349 14.66 5.68 -4.02
N SER A 350 15.08 6.91 -4.30
CA SER A 350 15.07 7.46 -5.66
C SER A 350 16.01 6.71 -6.62
N THR A 351 17.11 6.17 -6.10
CA THR A 351 18.04 5.32 -6.86
C THR A 351 17.60 3.85 -6.97
N GLY A 352 16.44 3.48 -6.40
CA GLY A 352 15.89 2.12 -6.41
C GLY A 352 16.66 1.13 -5.54
N ARG A 353 17.56 1.60 -4.67
CA ARG A 353 18.34 0.77 -3.74
C ARG A 353 17.52 0.36 -2.53
N LEU A 354 16.60 1.20 -2.07
CA LEU A 354 15.62 0.89 -1.03
C LEU A 354 14.22 0.85 -1.66
N ALA A 355 13.58 -0.31 -1.64
CA ALA A 355 12.26 -0.49 -2.21
C ALA A 355 11.17 -0.32 -1.15
N LEU A 356 10.01 0.18 -1.56
CA LEU A 356 8.90 0.51 -0.64
C LEU A 356 7.73 -0.49 -0.69
N HIS A 357 7.78 -1.47 -1.60
CA HIS A 357 6.61 -2.29 -1.94
C HIS A 357 6.18 -3.29 -0.84
N GLN A 358 7.02 -3.53 0.18
CA GLN A 358 6.68 -4.34 1.35
C GLN A 358 6.44 -3.51 2.61
N CYS A 359 6.59 -2.17 2.53
CA CYS A 359 6.47 -1.31 3.69
C CYS A 359 5.01 -1.32 4.20
N ARG A 360 4.85 -1.85 5.41
CA ARG A 360 3.60 -1.95 6.14
C ARG A 360 3.49 -0.87 7.21
N PHE A 361 4.61 -0.44 7.78
CA PHE A 361 4.66 0.56 8.84
C PHE A 361 5.44 1.77 8.36
N PHE A 362 4.77 2.92 8.29
CA PHE A 362 5.40 4.19 7.99
C PHE A 362 5.35 5.09 9.22
N VAL A 363 6.50 5.30 9.85
CA VAL A 363 6.60 6.02 11.12
C VAL A 363 7.30 7.35 10.90
N LEU A 364 6.68 8.43 11.40
CA LEU A 364 7.29 9.75 11.51
C LEU A 364 7.47 10.06 12.99
N ASP A 365 8.70 10.02 13.49
CA ASP A 365 9.01 10.51 14.83
C ASP A 365 9.41 11.98 14.78
N GLU A 366 9.11 12.72 15.84
CA GLU A 366 9.29 14.18 15.93
C GLU A 366 8.75 14.91 14.66
N ALA A 367 7.50 14.59 14.28
CA ALA A 367 6.94 15.01 12.99
C ALA A 367 6.85 16.54 12.82
N ASP A 368 6.66 17.28 13.90
CA ASP A 368 6.76 18.74 13.90
C ASP A 368 8.17 19.24 13.60
N GLY A 369 9.21 18.55 14.08
CA GLY A 369 10.60 18.80 13.71
C GLY A 369 10.85 18.51 12.23
N LEU A 370 10.35 17.38 11.71
CA LEU A 370 10.45 17.03 10.29
C LEU A 370 9.77 18.06 9.37
N LEU A 371 8.57 18.49 9.73
CA LEU A 371 7.81 19.49 8.98
C LEU A 371 8.48 20.87 9.04
N SER A 372 8.92 21.31 10.22
CA SER A 372 9.63 22.58 10.40
C SER A 372 10.96 22.63 9.65
N ALA A 373 11.63 21.48 9.49
CA ALA A 373 12.85 21.35 8.70
C ALA A 373 12.61 21.31 7.17
N GLY A 374 11.35 21.39 6.72
CA GLY A 374 11.00 21.45 5.30
C GLY A 374 10.83 20.09 4.61
N TYR A 375 10.73 18.98 5.34
CA TYR A 375 10.60 17.64 4.74
C TYR A 375 9.16 17.24 4.37
N GLY A 376 8.18 18.14 4.51
CA GLY A 376 6.78 17.84 4.23
C GLY A 376 6.51 17.29 2.83
N ASP A 377 7.15 17.84 1.80
CA ASP A 377 6.97 17.35 0.41
C ASP A 377 7.61 15.98 0.18
N MET A 378 8.76 15.73 0.81
CA MET A 378 9.44 14.44 0.76
C MET A 378 8.57 13.35 1.44
N ILE A 379 7.99 13.64 2.60
CA ILE A 379 7.04 12.75 3.29
C ILE A 379 5.85 12.42 2.40
N ASN A 380 5.29 13.40 1.68
CA ASN A 380 4.17 13.16 0.75
C ASN A 380 4.57 12.24 -0.40
N ARG A 381 5.73 12.49 -1.02
CA ARG A 381 6.24 11.66 -2.10
C ARG A 381 6.48 10.23 -1.63
N LEU A 382 7.11 10.05 -0.48
CA LEU A 382 7.31 8.72 0.11
C LEU A 382 5.98 8.03 0.38
N HIS A 383 5.05 8.71 1.05
CA HIS A 383 3.74 8.15 1.30
C HIS A 383 3.05 7.73 -0.01
N GLN A 384 3.10 8.54 -1.07
CA GLN A 384 2.53 8.17 -2.38
C GLN A 384 3.18 6.92 -2.98
N GLN A 385 4.49 6.75 -2.82
CA GLN A 385 5.24 5.59 -3.32
C GLN A 385 5.09 4.33 -2.47
N ILE A 386 4.62 4.41 -1.22
CA ILE A 386 4.35 3.22 -0.41
C ILE A 386 2.97 2.64 -0.79
N PRO A 387 2.87 1.34 -1.13
CA PRO A 387 1.58 0.70 -1.35
C PRO A 387 0.65 0.85 -0.15
N LYS A 388 -0.62 1.18 -0.37
CA LYS A 388 -1.62 1.33 0.70
C LYS A 388 -2.09 0.00 1.26
N VAL A 389 -1.85 -1.08 0.52
CA VAL A 389 -2.11 -2.44 0.96
C VAL A 389 -0.92 -3.29 0.55
N THR A 390 -0.35 -4.05 1.46
CA THR A 390 0.77 -4.94 1.20
C THR A 390 0.30 -6.22 0.52
N ASN A 391 1.28 -6.99 0.04
CA ASN A 391 1.09 -8.24 -0.69
C ASN A 391 0.23 -9.31 0.01
N ASP A 392 0.18 -9.27 1.33
CA ASP A 392 -0.60 -10.13 2.22
C ASP A 392 -1.97 -9.53 2.59
N GLY A 393 -2.38 -8.43 1.94
CA GLY A 393 -3.67 -7.78 2.13
C GLY A 393 -3.76 -6.90 3.37
N LYS A 394 -2.64 -6.59 4.04
CA LYS A 394 -2.62 -5.68 5.20
C LYS A 394 -2.51 -4.24 4.74
N ARG A 395 -3.26 -3.33 5.37
CA ARG A 395 -3.17 -1.90 5.07
C ARG A 395 -1.81 -1.35 5.52
N LEU A 396 -1.28 -0.37 4.78
CA LEU A 396 -0.25 0.53 5.28
C LEU A 396 -0.76 1.21 6.56
N GLN A 397 -0.01 1.04 7.63
CA GLN A 397 -0.26 1.67 8.91
C GLN A 397 0.71 2.82 9.09
N MET A 398 0.16 4.00 9.37
CA MET A 398 0.95 5.20 9.63
C MET A 398 0.94 5.51 11.13
N ILE A 399 2.14 5.69 11.70
CA ILE A 399 2.31 6.07 13.11
C ILE A 399 3.07 7.39 13.13
N VAL A 400 2.53 8.39 13.84
CA VAL A 400 3.10 9.73 13.90
C VAL A 400 3.25 10.14 15.35
N CYS A 401 4.48 10.45 15.75
CA CYS A 401 4.82 11.02 17.04
C CYS A 401 5.16 12.49 16.84
N SER A 402 4.61 13.37 17.68
CA SER A 402 4.97 14.79 17.65
C SER A 402 4.75 15.43 19.01
N ALA A 403 5.56 16.42 19.34
CA ALA A 403 5.35 17.23 20.54
C ALA A 403 4.19 18.24 20.39
N THR A 404 3.69 18.47 19.17
CA THR A 404 2.69 19.52 18.87
C THR A 404 1.60 19.04 17.91
N LEU A 405 0.79 18.06 18.36
CA LEU A 405 -0.34 17.53 17.57
C LEU A 405 -1.33 18.59 17.08
N HIS A 406 -1.45 19.70 17.79
CA HIS A 406 -2.37 20.77 17.44
C HIS A 406 -1.85 21.79 16.44
N SER A 407 -0.57 21.69 16.05
CA SER A 407 -0.01 22.55 15.03
C SER A 407 -0.74 22.36 13.70
N PHE A 408 -0.88 23.45 12.95
CA PHE A 408 -1.59 23.45 11.67
C PHE A 408 -0.97 22.44 10.68
N ASP A 409 0.36 22.39 10.63
CA ASP A 409 1.07 21.53 9.67
C ASP A 409 0.94 20.04 10.02
N VAL A 410 1.01 19.66 11.30
CA VAL A 410 0.80 18.26 11.73
C VAL A 410 -0.64 17.83 11.46
N LYS A 411 -1.64 18.66 11.82
CA LYS A 411 -3.06 18.40 11.52
C LYS A 411 -3.31 18.19 10.03
N LYS A 412 -2.83 19.13 9.21
CA LYS A 412 -2.98 19.08 7.75
C LYS A 412 -2.30 17.85 7.14
N MET A 413 -1.15 17.46 7.67
CA MET A 413 -0.44 16.25 7.24
C MET A 413 -1.21 14.98 7.62
N ALA A 414 -1.70 14.89 8.86
CA ALA A 414 -2.49 13.77 9.35
C ALA A 414 -3.80 13.59 8.55
N GLU A 415 -4.56 14.66 8.32
CA GLU A 415 -5.80 14.64 7.52
C GLU A 415 -5.56 14.18 6.07
N ARG A 416 -4.40 14.50 5.52
CA ARG A 416 -4.05 14.17 4.13
C ARG A 416 -3.52 12.74 3.97
N LEU A 417 -2.73 12.25 4.94
CA LEU A 417 -1.94 11.03 4.77
C LEU A 417 -2.49 9.85 5.57
N MET A 418 -3.04 10.09 6.76
CA MET A 418 -3.49 9.03 7.67
C MET A 418 -4.95 8.65 7.42
N TYR A 419 -5.28 7.39 7.66
CA TYR A 419 -6.63 6.84 7.53
C TYR A 419 -7.28 6.67 8.90
N PHE A 420 -8.23 7.55 9.22
CA PHE A 420 -8.96 7.60 10.49
C PHE A 420 -8.04 7.39 11.71
N PRO A 421 -7.02 8.25 11.90
CA PRO A 421 -6.05 8.06 12.96
C PRO A 421 -6.68 8.22 14.34
N THR A 422 -6.23 7.39 15.29
CA THR A 422 -6.52 7.60 16.71
C THR A 422 -5.61 8.67 17.26
N TRP A 423 -6.20 9.66 17.93
CA TRP A 423 -5.48 10.77 18.56
C TRP A 423 -5.22 10.44 20.02
N ILE A 424 -3.94 10.30 20.38
CA ILE A 424 -3.49 10.09 21.75
C ILE A 424 -2.76 11.35 22.17
N ASP A 425 -3.49 12.28 22.80
CA ASP A 425 -2.93 13.55 23.24
C ASP A 425 -2.83 13.60 24.77
N LEU A 426 -1.63 13.26 25.27
CA LEU A 426 -1.30 13.31 26.69
C LEU A 426 -0.63 14.63 27.11
N LYS A 427 -0.37 15.53 26.14
CA LYS A 427 0.23 16.84 26.40
C LYS A 427 -0.82 17.95 26.49
N GLY A 428 -1.94 17.79 25.78
CA GLY A 428 -3.00 18.79 25.69
C GLY A 428 -2.67 19.94 24.75
N GLN A 429 -3.55 20.95 24.72
CA GLN A 429 -3.27 22.21 24.02
C GLN A 429 -2.35 23.08 24.88
N ASP A 430 -1.45 23.83 24.24
CA ASP A 430 -0.73 24.93 24.91
C ASP A 430 -1.77 25.98 25.34
N ALA A 431 -2.31 25.83 26.55
CA ALA A 431 -3.10 26.86 27.19
C ALA A 431 -2.14 27.91 27.73
N VAL A 432 -2.31 29.17 27.34
CA VAL A 432 -1.68 30.28 28.07
C VAL A 432 -2.19 30.19 29.50
N PRO A 433 -1.31 30.04 30.51
CA PRO A 433 -1.75 30.01 31.90
C PRO A 433 -2.59 31.26 32.17
N GLU A 434 -3.71 31.14 32.87
CA GLU A 434 -4.56 32.30 33.23
C GLU A 434 -3.77 33.41 33.97
N THR A 435 -2.58 33.08 34.48
CA THR A 435 -1.65 33.95 35.17
C THR A 435 -0.73 34.78 34.27
N VAL A 436 -0.71 34.56 32.93
CA VAL A 436 0.10 35.34 32.00
C VAL A 436 -0.68 36.55 31.48
N HIS A 437 -0.46 37.71 32.08
CA HIS A 437 -0.99 38.98 31.58
C HIS A 437 -0.15 39.50 30.41
N HIS A 438 -0.69 39.43 29.20
CA HIS A 438 -0.12 40.13 28.05
C HIS A 438 -0.35 41.65 28.18
N VAL A 439 0.73 42.44 28.26
CA VAL A 439 0.66 43.91 28.21
C VAL A 439 1.26 44.39 26.89
N VAL A 440 0.42 44.98 26.03
CA VAL A 440 0.87 45.66 24.81
C VAL A 440 1.30 47.08 25.19
N ARG A 441 2.59 47.41 25.02
CA ARG A 441 3.13 48.76 25.24
C ARG A 441 3.35 49.47 23.90
N LEU A 442 2.44 50.38 23.54
CA LEU A 442 2.57 51.23 22.37
C LEU A 442 3.51 52.40 22.65
N PHE A 443 4.64 52.47 21.96
CA PHE A 443 5.52 53.64 21.98
C PHE A 443 5.15 54.58 20.83
N LYS A 444 4.69 55.79 21.18
CA LYS A 444 4.42 56.86 20.21
C LYS A 444 5.72 57.65 20.00
N ILE A 445 6.44 57.36 18.92
CA ILE A 445 7.63 58.13 18.54
C ILE A 445 7.16 59.50 18.04
N ARG A 446 7.46 60.57 18.79
CA ARG A 446 7.36 61.95 18.31
C ARG A 446 8.67 62.28 17.60
N PHE A 447 8.61 62.49 16.30
CA PHE A 447 9.67 63.19 15.57
C PHE A 447 9.54 64.69 15.91
N LEU A 448 10.65 65.29 16.38
CA LEU A 448 10.79 66.74 16.55
C LEU A 448 11.16 67.39 15.22
#